data_AF-A0A6G0TQS3-F1
#
_entry.id   AF-A0A6G0TQS3-F1
#
_cell.length_a   1.000
_cell.length_b   1.000
_cell.length_c   1.000
_cell.angle_alpha   90.00
_cell.angle_beta   90.00
_cell.angle_gamma   90.00
#
_symmetry.space_group_name_H-M   'P 1'
#
loop_
_entity.id
_entity.type
_entity.pdbx_description
1 polymer ?
#
loop_
_entity_poly.entity_id
_entity_poly.type
_entity_poly.pdbx_seq_one_letter_code
_entity_poly.pdbx_strand_id
1 'polypeptide(L)'
;MHVAENLSDKYKYCVGKNYRQQEGRYNFDGITFPTPLSDITKFENNNFNVSVNVYGLGKKFQPPRKYPTYEVYPLRVVDEEKANHFDLLLVTDKNLSYYVYISNFSRLIRAQKTKHNVRVVFCKRCFTSFDNQIYKRKLSGEEALKQHKLICGAHKQILPKMPKEGDWVV
;
A
#
# COMPACT_ATOMS: atom_id res chain seq x y z
N MET A 1 3.91 5.20 24.03
CA MET A 1 3.99 6.46 23.26
C MET A 1 2.57 6.95 22.96
N HIS A 2 2.18 8.12 23.46
CA HIS A 2 0.88 8.74 23.13
C HIS A 2 1.06 9.57 21.86
N VAL A 3 0.62 9.04 20.72
CA VAL A 3 0.86 9.66 19.41
C VAL A 3 0.15 11.02 19.30
N ALA A 4 -0.94 11.25 20.07
CA ALA A 4 -1.56 12.56 20.19
C ALA A 4 -0.69 13.62 20.91
N GLU A 5 0.23 13.21 21.78
CA GLU A 5 1.13 14.13 22.50
C GLU A 5 2.22 14.69 21.58
N ASN A 6 2.55 13.95 20.51
CA ASN A 6 3.52 14.36 19.49
C ASN A 6 2.93 15.30 18.42
N LEU A 7 1.63 15.63 18.48
CA LEU A 7 1.02 16.62 17.59
C LEU A 7 1.35 18.04 18.06
N SER A 8 1.58 18.95 17.11
CA SER A 8 1.69 20.37 17.47
C SER A 8 0.40 20.86 18.12
N ASP A 9 0.51 21.85 19.01
CA ASP A 9 -0.62 22.31 19.83
C ASP A 9 -1.83 22.75 19.00
N LYS A 10 -1.60 23.20 17.76
CA LYS A 10 -2.64 23.57 16.79
C LYS A 10 -3.53 22.40 16.35
N TYR A 11 -3.09 21.15 16.47
CA TYR A 11 -3.85 19.98 15.98
C TYR A 11 -4.28 19.02 17.10
N LYS A 12 -3.90 19.27 18.35
CA LYS A 12 -4.29 18.44 19.51
C LYS A 12 -5.80 18.34 19.71
N TYR A 13 -6.58 19.38 19.39
CA TYR A 13 -8.04 19.37 19.49
C TYR A 13 -8.72 18.57 18.36
N CYS A 14 -8.04 18.29 17.25
CA CYS A 14 -8.56 17.49 16.14
C CYS A 14 -8.56 15.98 16.43
N VAL A 15 -7.99 15.58 17.57
CA VAL A 15 -7.93 14.19 17.99
C VAL A 15 -9.28 13.80 18.60
N GLY A 16 -10.17 13.26 17.77
CA GLY A 16 -11.50 12.81 18.18
C GLY A 16 -11.46 11.67 19.21
N LYS A 17 -12.55 11.51 19.98
CA LYS A 17 -12.68 10.47 21.03
C LYS A 17 -12.35 9.06 20.54
N ASN A 18 -12.67 8.74 19.27
CA ASN A 18 -12.37 7.45 18.66
C ASN A 18 -10.87 7.14 18.60
N TYR A 19 -10.03 8.16 18.41
CA TYR A 19 -8.57 7.98 18.38
C TYR A 19 -8.04 7.62 19.77
N ARG A 20 -8.50 8.34 20.81
CA ARG A 20 -8.10 8.11 22.20
C ARG A 20 -8.49 6.71 22.70
N GLN A 21 -9.59 6.15 22.23
CA GLN A 21 -9.97 4.76 22.54
C GLN A 21 -9.04 3.71 21.93
N GLN A 22 -8.29 4.08 20.88
CA GLN A 22 -7.28 3.22 20.26
C GLN A 22 -5.88 3.48 20.82
N GLU A 23 -5.69 4.53 21.64
CA GLU A 23 -4.42 4.78 22.33
C GLU A 23 -4.14 3.65 23.33
N GLY A 24 -2.93 3.10 23.28
CA GLY A 24 -2.54 1.95 24.10
C GLY A 24 -2.96 0.58 23.55
N ARG A 25 -3.69 0.51 22.43
CA ARG A 25 -4.02 -0.77 21.77
C ARG A 25 -2.79 -1.46 21.16
N TYR A 26 -1.81 -0.67 20.73
CA TYR A 26 -0.60 -1.17 20.08
C TYR A 26 0.65 -0.72 20.82
N ASN A 27 1.66 -1.59 20.84
CA ASN A 27 2.96 -1.31 21.41
C ASN A 27 3.84 -0.57 20.38
N PHE A 28 4.23 0.67 20.70
CA PHE A 28 5.12 1.50 19.88
C PHE A 28 6.51 1.69 20.48
N ASP A 29 6.93 0.83 21.42
CA ASP A 29 8.22 0.97 22.09
C ASP A 29 9.38 0.80 21.11
N GLY A 30 10.37 1.70 21.19
CA GLY A 30 11.52 1.71 20.29
C GLY A 30 11.23 2.18 18.86
N ILE A 31 10.04 2.75 18.61
CA ILE A 31 9.67 3.38 17.33
C ILE A 31 9.91 4.88 17.44
N THR A 32 10.68 5.42 16.50
CA THR A 32 10.92 6.86 16.41
C THR A 32 9.77 7.56 15.68
N PHE A 33 9.48 8.81 16.05
CA PHE A 33 8.53 9.65 15.31
C PHE A 33 9.28 10.75 14.55
N PRO A 34 8.97 11.00 13.26
CA PRO A 34 8.04 10.26 12.39
C PRO A 34 8.55 8.84 12.06
N THR A 35 7.65 7.85 12.06
CA THR A 35 8.01 6.42 11.92
C THR A 35 8.71 6.12 10.60
N PRO A 36 10.02 5.82 10.59
CA PRO A 36 10.69 5.44 9.36
C PRO A 36 10.19 4.06 8.90
N LEU A 37 10.29 3.80 7.60
CA LEU A 37 9.86 2.53 6.99
C LEU A 37 10.56 1.31 7.61
N SER A 38 11.78 1.50 8.13
CA SER A 38 12.56 0.48 8.85
C SER A 38 11.95 0.10 10.20
N ASP A 39 11.32 1.05 10.89
CA ASP A 39 10.73 0.82 12.22
C ASP A 39 9.37 0.11 12.13
N ILE A 40 8.79 -0.03 10.93
CA ILE A 40 7.58 -0.83 10.71
C ILE A 40 7.83 -2.30 11.06
N THR A 41 9.02 -2.83 10.77
CA THR A 41 9.35 -4.20 11.22
C THR A 41 9.35 -4.30 12.74
N LYS A 42 9.87 -3.29 13.44
CA LYS A 42 9.85 -3.25 14.91
C LYS A 42 8.41 -3.18 15.43
N PHE A 43 7.56 -2.39 14.79
CA PHE A 43 6.13 -2.33 15.10
C PHE A 43 5.44 -3.69 14.97
N GLU A 44 5.65 -4.40 13.87
CA GLU A 44 5.08 -5.73 13.65
C GLU A 44 5.61 -6.76 14.66
N ASN A 45 6.89 -6.65 15.04
CA ASN A 45 7.50 -7.52 16.05
C ASN A 45 6.93 -7.26 17.45
N ASN A 46 6.70 -6.00 17.79
CA ASN A 46 6.08 -5.61 19.07
C ASN A 46 4.60 -5.98 19.15
N ASN A 47 3.94 -6.22 18.01
CA ASN A 47 2.52 -6.51 17.91
C ASN A 47 2.28 -7.79 17.09
N PHE A 48 2.42 -8.95 17.73
CA PHE A 48 2.49 -10.26 17.06
C PHE A 48 1.39 -10.54 16.02
N ASN A 49 0.15 -10.08 16.23
CA ASN A 49 -0.98 -10.31 15.32
C ASN A 49 -1.23 -9.14 14.34
N VAL A 50 -0.23 -8.28 14.11
CA VAL A 50 -0.30 -7.14 13.20
C VAL A 50 0.63 -7.34 12.01
N SER A 51 0.15 -6.94 10.83
CA SER A 51 1.00 -6.77 9.66
C SER A 51 0.64 -5.52 8.86
N VAL A 52 1.64 -4.95 8.19
CA VAL A 52 1.54 -3.65 7.54
C VAL A 52 2.13 -3.72 6.13
N ASN A 53 1.30 -3.39 5.15
CA ASN A 53 1.78 -3.07 3.81
C ASN A 53 1.97 -1.56 3.68
N VAL A 54 3.01 -1.17 2.96
CA VAL A 54 3.29 0.23 2.63
C VAL A 54 3.39 0.37 1.12
N TYR A 55 2.69 1.37 0.60
CA TYR A 55 2.69 1.75 -0.79
C TYR A 55 3.22 3.17 -0.95
N GLY A 56 3.96 3.42 -2.02
CA GLY A 56 4.43 4.75 -2.40
C GLY A 56 3.53 5.38 -3.45
N LEU A 57 3.64 6.70 -3.61
CA LEU A 57 2.96 7.46 -4.65
C LEU A 57 4.00 8.10 -5.59
N GLY A 58 3.96 7.73 -6.86
CA GLY A 58 4.88 8.19 -7.90
C GLY A 58 4.18 9.19 -8.81
N LYS A 59 4.80 10.35 -9.03
CA LYS A 59 4.27 11.37 -9.95
C LYS A 59 4.64 11.01 -11.39
N LYS A 60 3.64 10.88 -12.26
CA LYS A 60 3.80 10.66 -13.69
C LYS A 60 3.29 11.87 -14.48
N PHE A 61 4.17 12.49 -15.24
CA PHE A 61 3.79 13.43 -16.29
C PHE A 61 3.64 12.65 -17.60
N GLN A 62 2.43 12.67 -18.16
CA GLN A 62 2.12 12.03 -19.43
C GLN A 62 1.49 13.07 -20.34
N PRO A 63 2.22 13.63 -21.33
CA PRO A 63 1.58 14.34 -22.43
C PRO A 63 0.54 13.40 -23.09
N PRO A 64 -0.66 13.86 -23.46
CA PRO A 64 -1.16 15.24 -23.54
C PRO A 64 -1.90 15.74 -22.28
N ARG A 65 -1.82 15.04 -21.14
CA ARG A 65 -2.58 15.43 -19.94
C ARG A 65 -2.04 16.75 -19.36
N LYS A 66 -2.94 17.73 -19.21
CA LYS A 66 -2.65 19.06 -18.62
C LYS A 66 -2.13 18.98 -17.17
N TYR A 67 -2.48 17.91 -16.44
CA TYR A 67 -2.13 17.73 -15.03
C TYR A 67 -1.35 16.43 -14.79
N PRO A 68 -0.41 16.42 -13.84
CA PRO A 68 0.30 15.22 -13.46
C PRO A 68 -0.67 14.16 -12.91
N THR A 69 -0.37 12.91 -13.21
CA THR A 69 -1.06 11.75 -12.65
C THR A 69 -0.21 11.12 -11.56
N TYR A 70 -0.84 10.37 -10.66
CA TYR A 70 -0.15 9.65 -9.60
C TYR A 70 -0.36 8.15 -9.76
N GLU A 71 0.74 7.40 -9.72
CA GLU A 71 0.73 5.94 -9.74
C GLU A 71 1.18 5.41 -8.38
N VAL A 72 0.42 4.46 -7.84
CA VAL A 72 0.75 3.80 -6.58
C VAL A 72 1.72 2.68 -6.92
N TYR A 73 2.65 2.37 -6.03
CA TYR A 73 3.57 1.25 -6.17
C TYR A 73 3.88 0.63 -4.81
N PRO A 74 4.16 -0.69 -4.73
CA PRO A 74 4.54 -1.34 -3.49
C PRO A 74 5.91 -0.83 -3.00
N LEU A 75 6.00 -0.49 -1.71
CA LEU A 75 7.27 -0.22 -1.01
C LEU A 75 7.64 -1.36 -0.06
N ARG A 76 6.62 -1.91 0.61
CA ARG A 76 6.73 -3.03 1.54
C ARG A 76 5.41 -3.80 1.50
N VAL A 77 5.46 -5.10 1.29
CA VAL A 77 4.26 -5.95 1.25
C VAL A 77 4.64 -7.25 1.92
N VAL A 78 3.89 -7.64 2.96
CA VAL A 78 4.14 -8.87 3.70
C VAL A 78 3.78 -10.10 2.89
N ASP A 79 4.35 -11.27 3.21
CA ASP A 79 3.99 -12.54 2.54
C ASP A 79 2.59 -12.98 2.98
N GLU A 80 2.32 -12.83 4.28
CA GLU A 80 1.07 -13.23 4.90
C GLU A 80 0.47 -12.07 5.69
N GLU A 81 -0.81 -11.80 5.42
CA GLU A 81 -1.60 -10.82 6.15
C GLU A 81 -2.09 -11.45 7.46
N LYS A 82 -1.82 -10.79 8.59
CA LYS A 82 -2.28 -11.21 9.91
C LYS A 82 -3.69 -10.68 10.18
N ALA A 83 -4.32 -11.07 11.29
CA ALA A 83 -5.70 -10.70 11.56
C ALA A 83 -5.90 -9.18 11.65
N ASN A 84 -4.92 -8.45 12.21
CA ASN A 84 -4.92 -6.99 12.21
C ASN A 84 -3.99 -6.48 11.12
N HIS A 85 -4.50 -6.41 9.89
CA HIS A 85 -3.73 -5.95 8.74
C HIS A 85 -4.02 -4.49 8.38
N PHE A 86 -2.96 -3.74 8.06
CA PHE A 86 -3.06 -2.35 7.62
C PHE A 86 -2.39 -2.15 6.27
N ASP A 87 -3.10 -1.54 5.33
CA ASP A 87 -2.51 -1.00 4.11
C ASP A 87 -2.28 0.51 4.30
N LEU A 88 -1.04 0.96 4.17
CA LEU A 88 -0.65 2.36 4.31
C LEU A 88 -0.10 2.91 2.99
N LEU A 89 -0.43 4.17 2.70
CA LEU A 89 0.16 4.95 1.62
C LEU A 89 1.13 5.97 2.20
N LEU A 90 2.41 5.87 1.83
CA LEU A 90 3.42 6.87 2.13
C LEU A 90 3.32 8.00 1.11
N VAL A 91 2.96 9.19 1.60
CA VAL A 91 2.92 10.41 0.81
C VAL A 91 4.06 11.31 1.25
N THR A 92 4.87 11.72 0.28
CA THR A 92 5.97 12.65 0.49
C THR A 92 5.66 13.96 -0.22
N ASP A 93 5.63 15.06 0.53
CA ASP A 93 5.56 16.42 -0.01
C ASP A 93 6.77 17.22 0.48
N LYS A 94 7.62 17.63 -0.46
CA LYS A 94 8.90 18.32 -0.21
C LYS A 94 9.78 17.55 0.79
N ASN A 95 9.74 17.94 2.07
CA ASN A 95 10.55 17.39 3.16
C ASN A 95 9.74 16.64 4.21
N LEU A 96 8.41 16.57 4.05
CA LEU A 96 7.50 15.94 4.98
C LEU A 96 6.97 14.65 4.36
N SER A 97 7.11 13.54 5.10
CA SER A 97 6.51 12.26 4.75
C SER A 97 5.53 11.84 5.82
N TYR A 98 4.32 11.43 5.41
CA TYR A 98 3.30 10.95 6.31
C TYR A 98 2.61 9.71 5.73
N TYR A 99 2.10 8.86 6.63
CA TYR A 99 1.32 7.70 6.25
C TYR A 99 -0.16 8.03 6.21
N VAL A 100 -0.85 7.51 5.20
CA VAL A 100 -2.29 7.59 5.03
C VAL A 100 -2.86 6.18 5.05
N TYR A 101 -3.90 5.95 5.84
CA TYR A 101 -4.58 4.66 5.88
C TYR A 101 -5.37 4.41 4.59
N ILE A 102 -5.14 3.26 3.95
CA ILE A 102 -5.90 2.82 2.78
C ILE A 102 -7.06 1.95 3.27
N SER A 103 -8.27 2.51 3.27
CA SER A 103 -9.48 1.78 3.69
C SER A 103 -9.93 0.73 2.67
N ASN A 104 -9.58 0.90 1.40
CA ASN A 104 -9.94 -0.06 0.35
C ASN A 104 -8.87 -0.09 -0.75
N PHE A 105 -7.95 -1.05 -0.62
CA PHE A 105 -6.85 -1.25 -1.55
C PHE A 105 -7.33 -1.49 -2.99
N SER A 106 -8.34 -2.35 -3.17
CA SER A 106 -8.85 -2.70 -4.50
C SER A 106 -9.37 -1.47 -5.24
N ARG A 107 -10.08 -0.55 -4.57
CA ARG A 107 -10.57 0.69 -5.20
C ARG A 107 -9.43 1.59 -5.65
N LEU A 108 -8.39 1.73 -4.83
CA LEU A 108 -7.22 2.56 -5.14
C LEU A 108 -6.50 2.07 -6.41
N ILE A 109 -6.19 0.78 -6.48
CA ILE A 109 -5.44 0.19 -7.61
C ILE A 109 -6.30 0.08 -8.87
N ARG A 110 -7.60 -0.18 -8.74
CA ARG A 110 -8.49 -0.36 -9.89
C ARG A 110 -8.54 0.87 -10.79
N ALA A 111 -8.46 2.07 -10.20
CA ALA A 111 -8.39 3.35 -10.92
C ALA A 111 -7.15 3.49 -11.81
N GLN A 112 -6.08 2.73 -11.51
CA GLN A 112 -4.82 2.78 -12.26
C GLN A 112 -4.73 1.69 -13.33
N LYS A 113 -5.48 0.58 -13.17
CA LYS A 113 -5.28 -0.65 -13.96
C LYS A 113 -6.43 -1.00 -14.89
N THR A 114 -7.66 -0.59 -14.60
CA THR A 114 -8.84 -1.09 -15.32
C THR A 114 -9.78 0.04 -15.74
N LYS A 115 -10.61 -0.22 -16.74
CA LYS A 115 -11.72 0.67 -17.12
C LYS A 115 -12.94 0.54 -16.20
N HIS A 116 -12.81 -0.17 -15.07
CA HIS A 116 -13.90 -0.42 -14.11
C HIS A 116 -15.09 -1.25 -14.62
N ASN A 117 -14.93 -1.98 -15.72
CA ASN A 117 -16.02 -2.75 -16.33
C ASN A 117 -16.36 -4.06 -15.60
N VAL A 118 -15.39 -4.67 -14.91
CA VAL A 118 -15.55 -5.99 -14.28
C VAL A 118 -15.01 -5.96 -12.85
N ARG A 119 -15.62 -6.77 -11.96
CA ARG A 119 -15.10 -6.99 -10.60
C ARG A 119 -13.84 -7.85 -10.70
N VAL A 120 -12.77 -7.36 -10.09
CA VAL A 120 -11.45 -7.99 -10.11
C VAL A 120 -10.86 -8.01 -8.70
N VAL A 121 -10.08 -9.04 -8.40
CA VAL A 121 -9.19 -9.11 -7.24
C VAL A 121 -7.76 -8.82 -7.68
N PHE A 122 -6.97 -8.20 -6.80
CA PHE A 122 -5.61 -7.77 -7.13
C PHE A 122 -4.58 -8.48 -6.25
N CYS A 123 -3.46 -8.85 -6.83
CA CYS A 123 -2.26 -9.17 -6.07
C CYS A 123 -1.68 -7.88 -5.49
N LYS A 124 -1.58 -7.79 -4.16
CA LYS A 124 -1.04 -6.64 -3.44
C LYS A 124 0.45 -6.35 -3.71
N ARG A 125 1.19 -7.32 -4.24
CA ARG A 125 2.63 -7.21 -4.56
C ARG A 125 2.93 -6.68 -5.95
N CYS A 126 2.20 -7.12 -6.97
CA CYS A 126 2.52 -6.81 -8.36
C CYS A 126 1.36 -6.10 -9.11
N PHE A 127 0.22 -5.95 -8.44
CA PHE A 127 -1.01 -5.37 -8.97
C PHE A 127 -1.60 -6.11 -10.19
N THR A 128 -1.21 -7.36 -10.43
CA THR A 128 -1.90 -8.24 -11.36
C THR A 128 -3.33 -8.45 -10.89
N SER A 129 -4.28 -8.27 -11.81
CA SER A 129 -5.71 -8.42 -11.56
C SER A 129 -6.24 -9.74 -12.08
N PHE A 130 -7.19 -10.32 -11.35
CA PHE A 130 -7.93 -11.52 -11.74
C PHE A 130 -9.42 -11.19 -11.66
N ASP A 131 -10.13 -11.27 -12.80
CA ASP A 131 -11.59 -11.14 -12.81
C ASP A 131 -12.26 -12.41 -12.30
N ASN A 132 -13.56 -12.33 -12.05
CA ASN A 132 -14.37 -13.46 -11.62
C ASN A 132 -15.06 -14.18 -12.79
N GLN A 133 -14.58 -14.04 -14.03
CA GLN A 133 -15.20 -14.73 -15.17
C GLN A 133 -14.88 -16.23 -15.10
N ILE A 134 -15.84 -17.06 -15.47
CA ILE A 134 -15.62 -18.51 -15.52
C ILE A 134 -14.95 -18.84 -16.84
N TYR A 135 -13.71 -19.33 -16.77
CA TYR A 135 -12.97 -19.80 -17.94
C TYR A 135 -12.86 -21.32 -17.91
N LYS A 136 -13.01 -21.98 -19.07
CA LYS A 136 -12.94 -23.45 -19.17
C LYS A 136 -11.57 -24.05 -18.81
N ARG A 137 -10.49 -23.27 -18.91
CA ARG A 137 -9.10 -23.74 -18.80
C ARG A 137 -8.23 -22.87 -17.89
N LYS A 138 -8.81 -21.93 -17.15
CA LYS A 138 -8.07 -20.97 -16.33
C LYS A 138 -8.83 -20.71 -15.04
N LEU A 139 -8.11 -20.67 -13.94
CA LEU A 139 -8.65 -20.22 -12.66
C LEU A 139 -9.00 -18.73 -12.74
N SER A 140 -9.99 -18.32 -11.96
CA SER A 140 -10.42 -16.92 -11.86
C SER A 140 -10.59 -16.50 -10.41
N GLY A 141 -10.77 -15.20 -10.20
CA GLY A 141 -10.99 -14.59 -8.90
C GLY A 141 -9.92 -14.95 -7.87
N GLU A 142 -10.38 -15.33 -6.68
CA GLU A 142 -9.52 -15.62 -5.52
C GLU A 142 -8.65 -16.86 -5.72
N GLU A 143 -9.13 -17.86 -6.46
CA GLU A 143 -8.38 -19.10 -6.72
C GLU A 143 -7.19 -18.83 -7.63
N ALA A 144 -7.40 -18.01 -8.68
CA ALA A 144 -6.32 -17.53 -9.52
C ALA A 144 -5.29 -16.73 -8.75
N LEU A 145 -5.75 -15.88 -7.82
CA LEU A 145 -4.87 -15.09 -6.97
C LEU A 145 -4.04 -15.98 -6.04
N LYS A 146 -4.64 -17.00 -5.41
CA LYS A 146 -3.93 -17.96 -4.56
C LYS A 146 -2.82 -18.67 -5.33
N GLN A 147 -3.12 -19.19 -6.51
CA GLN A 147 -2.11 -19.83 -7.36
C GLN A 147 -1.02 -18.85 -7.80
N HIS A 148 -1.40 -17.62 -8.15
CA HIS A 148 -0.45 -16.58 -8.49
C HIS A 148 0.50 -16.25 -7.33
N LYS A 149 0.02 -16.20 -6.09
CA LYS A 149 0.85 -15.91 -4.90
C LYS A 149 1.98 -16.91 -4.70
N LEU A 150 1.77 -18.20 -5.05
CA LEU A 150 2.78 -19.25 -4.94
C LEU A 150 4.06 -18.92 -5.72
N ILE A 151 3.92 -18.21 -6.85
CA ILE A 151 5.05 -17.86 -7.73
C ILE A 151 5.46 -16.39 -7.55
N CYS A 152 4.48 -15.51 -7.27
CA CYS A 152 4.73 -14.09 -7.08
C CYS A 152 5.57 -13.80 -5.84
N GLY A 153 5.44 -14.60 -4.77
CA GLY A 153 6.18 -14.41 -3.52
C GLY A 153 7.71 -14.49 -3.69
N ALA A 154 8.18 -15.33 -4.62
CA ALA A 154 9.60 -15.54 -4.88
C ALA A 154 10.31 -14.36 -5.57
N HIS A 155 9.55 -13.41 -6.13
CA HIS A 155 10.09 -12.30 -6.89
C HIS A 155 10.11 -11.02 -6.05
N LYS A 156 11.19 -10.22 -6.17
CA LYS A 156 11.22 -8.87 -5.58
C LYS A 156 10.05 -8.05 -6.11
N GLN A 157 9.55 -7.13 -5.28
CA GLN A 157 8.49 -6.20 -5.67
C GLN A 157 8.88 -5.47 -6.95
N ILE A 158 8.08 -5.64 -7.99
CA ILE A 158 8.38 -5.11 -9.32
C ILE A 158 7.60 -3.81 -9.51
N LEU A 159 8.32 -2.73 -9.80
CA LEU A 159 7.75 -1.56 -10.47
C LEU A 159 8.20 -1.60 -11.93
N PRO A 160 7.38 -2.08 -12.87
CA PRO A 160 7.74 -2.10 -14.28
C PRO A 160 8.01 -0.66 -14.75
N LYS A 161 9.28 -0.32 -14.97
CA LYS A 161 9.68 0.91 -15.66
C LYS A 161 9.78 0.55 -17.14
N MET A 162 8.83 1.05 -17.93
CA MET A 162 8.96 0.95 -19.38
C MET A 162 10.16 1.83 -19.82
N PRO A 163 10.96 1.38 -20.80
CA PRO A 163 11.95 2.22 -21.44
C PRO A 163 11.31 3.51 -21.93
N LYS A 164 12.07 4.61 -21.94
CA LYS A 164 11.59 5.80 -22.63
C LYS A 164 11.57 5.50 -24.13
N GLU A 165 10.61 6.11 -24.82
CA GLU A 165 10.52 6.02 -26.26
C GLU A 165 11.84 6.54 -26.87
N GLY A 166 12.60 5.66 -27.53
CA GLY A 166 13.93 5.95 -28.09
C GLY A 166 15.13 5.31 -27.38
N ASP A 167 14.97 4.70 -26.21
CA ASP A 167 16.04 4.00 -25.47
C ASP A 167 16.22 2.53 -25.94
N TRP A 168 16.01 2.24 -27.23
CA TRP A 168 16.34 0.92 -27.78
C TRP A 168 17.83 0.86 -28.03
N VAL A 169 18.56 0.09 -27.23
CA VAL A 169 19.97 -0.23 -27.51
C VAL A 169 19.98 -1.13 -28.75
N VAL A 170 20.53 -0.62 -29.84
CA VAL A 170 20.78 -1.36 -31.09
C VAL A 170 21.99 -2.25 -30.91
#